data_AF-A0A7C7ZEZ6-F1
#
_entry.id   AF-A0A7C7ZEZ6-F1
#
_cell.length_a   1.000
_cell.length_b   1.000
_cell.length_c   1.000
_cell.angle_alpha   90.00
_cell.angle_beta   90.00
_cell.angle_gamma   90.00
#
_symmetry.space_group_name_H-M   'P 1'
#
loop_
_entity.id
_entity.type
_entity.pdbx_description
1 polymer ?
#
loop_
_entity_poly.entity_id
_entity_poly.type
_entity_poly.pdbx_seq_one_letter_code
_entity_poly.pdbx_strand_id
1 'polypeptide(L)'
;MLRPFQKQRQRRTPIDVILGILLALQVAGLTYAGLSPFSFSPQNQVEALEARHGLVFDNVSIATSAGELRNAHDFPQRALTIHLMIRPDQDSAAGLGTILTIEDGSRVSPLVIGQWKSWLVIRVRDTKRAARGYWEMDAAGLPAGETHLVTITSGPKRGTAIYIDGIATGDTRTRTLIRGDRPLDGKLLLGCLGNGSAGWRGELLGLAILGNSLGEFEVADHYARVVEGDFASLGAAGDFVALYDFEQIGGENEELIHTVDNLIANSAVGRLEVPRIFAPLRPEAFGIPPLRDMKADWFLKDLLRNIAGFIPLGFIAGLILIRNRSARGYVITFQVALVGALLSVGIETIQIALPMRSSSLSDLTLNVIGTMTGAVIALAFRHSWLAPAATTTAT
;
A
#
# COMPACT_ATOMS: atom_id res chain seq x y z
N MET A 1 -9.36 19.04 -68.67
CA MET A 1 -10.12 17.89 -68.12
C MET A 1 -9.56 17.52 -66.75
N LEU A 2 -10.19 17.97 -65.67
CA LEU A 2 -9.86 17.57 -64.30
C LEU A 2 -10.64 16.28 -63.98
N ARG A 3 -9.94 15.16 -63.74
CA ARG A 3 -10.58 13.94 -63.22
C ARG A 3 -11.08 14.22 -61.80
N PRO A 4 -12.36 14.00 -61.47
CA PRO A 4 -12.81 14.12 -60.10
C PRO A 4 -12.16 13.00 -59.27
N PHE A 5 -11.45 13.38 -58.21
CA PHE A 5 -11.04 12.47 -57.14
C PHE A 5 -12.31 12.00 -56.40
N GLN A 6 -12.98 10.98 -56.94
CA GLN A 6 -14.02 10.29 -56.19
C GLN A 6 -13.33 9.51 -55.06
N LYS A 7 -13.36 10.08 -53.86
CA LYS A 7 -13.07 9.37 -52.62
C LYS A 7 -14.19 8.34 -52.42
N GLN A 8 -14.07 7.16 -53.03
CA GLN A 8 -14.99 6.04 -52.80
C GLN A 8 -15.05 5.80 -51.29
N ARG A 9 -16.18 6.14 -50.67
CA ARG A 9 -16.49 5.69 -49.31
C ARG A 9 -16.60 4.17 -49.38
N GLN A 10 -15.53 3.46 -48.99
CA GLN A 10 -15.56 2.02 -48.76
C GLN A 10 -16.75 1.74 -47.82
N ARG A 11 -17.75 1.00 -48.32
CA ARG A 11 -18.86 0.53 -47.49
C ARG A 11 -18.29 -0.43 -46.46
N ARG A 12 -18.63 -0.22 -45.18
CA ARG A 12 -18.24 -1.14 -44.09
C ARG A 12 -18.76 -2.53 -44.41
N THR A 13 -17.88 -3.53 -44.37
CA THR A 13 -18.27 -4.92 -44.54
C THR A 13 -18.72 -5.53 -43.21
N PRO A 14 -19.43 -6.67 -43.21
CA PRO A 14 -19.77 -7.39 -41.98
C PRO A 14 -18.54 -7.71 -41.10
N ILE A 15 -17.39 -8.00 -41.72
CA ILE A 15 -16.13 -8.26 -41.01
C ILE A 15 -15.64 -7.01 -40.26
N ASP A 16 -15.79 -5.81 -40.85
CA ASP A 16 -15.40 -4.56 -40.19
C ASP A 16 -16.25 -4.30 -38.93
N VAL A 17 -17.53 -4.68 -38.97
CA VAL A 17 -18.43 -4.58 -37.82
C VAL A 17 -18.03 -5.59 -36.74
N ILE A 18 -17.76 -6.85 -37.11
CA ILE A 18 -17.32 -7.89 -36.16
C ILE A 18 -16.01 -7.49 -35.46
N LEU A 19 -15.00 -7.04 -36.23
CA LEU A 19 -13.73 -6.59 -35.65
C LEU A 19 -13.92 -5.39 -34.71
N GLY A 20 -14.81 -4.45 -35.06
CA GLY A 20 -15.16 -3.33 -34.19
C GLY A 20 -15.81 -3.77 -32.87
N ILE A 21 -16.72 -4.75 -32.92
CA ILE A 21 -17.35 -5.33 -31.72
C ILE A 21 -16.31 -6.05 -30.86
N LEU A 22 -15.46 -6.88 -31.46
CA LEU A 22 -14.39 -7.59 -30.75
C LEU A 22 -13.42 -6.62 -30.08
N LEU A 23 -13.05 -5.52 -30.75
CA LEU A 23 -12.21 -4.49 -30.18
C LEU A 23 -12.88 -3.83 -28.97
N ALA A 24 -14.16 -3.47 -29.09
CA ALA A 24 -14.91 -2.87 -28.00
C ALA A 24 -15.03 -3.80 -26.78
N LEU A 25 -15.32 -5.08 -27.02
CA LEU A 25 -15.36 -6.10 -25.97
C LEU A 25 -13.99 -6.29 -25.31
N GLN A 26 -12.90 -6.27 -26.08
CA GLN A 26 -11.55 -6.38 -25.53
C GLN A 26 -11.20 -5.18 -24.66
N VAL A 27 -11.51 -3.96 -25.10
CA VAL A 27 -11.30 -2.74 -24.29
C VAL A 27 -12.12 -2.80 -23.00
N ALA A 28 -13.41 -3.16 -23.09
CA ALA A 28 -14.27 -3.30 -21.92
C ALA A 28 -13.76 -4.37 -20.94
N GLY A 29 -13.31 -5.52 -21.46
CA GLY A 29 -12.74 -6.60 -20.66
C GLY A 29 -11.45 -6.19 -19.95
N LEU A 30 -10.55 -5.48 -20.63
CA LEU A 30 -9.31 -4.96 -20.04
C LEU A 30 -9.60 -3.91 -18.96
N THR A 31 -10.51 -2.98 -19.21
CA THR A 31 -10.92 -1.98 -18.21
C THR A 31 -11.58 -2.65 -17.01
N TYR A 32 -12.49 -3.62 -17.23
CA TYR A 32 -13.11 -4.37 -16.15
C TYR A 32 -12.09 -5.14 -15.31
N ALA A 33 -11.15 -5.85 -15.95
CA ALA A 33 -10.10 -6.59 -15.26
C ALA A 33 -9.13 -5.68 -14.49
N GLY A 34 -8.90 -4.45 -14.98
CA GLY A 34 -8.08 -3.46 -14.28
C GLY A 34 -8.76 -2.82 -13.06
N LEU A 35 -10.09 -2.74 -13.07
CA LEU A 35 -10.87 -2.05 -12.02
C LEU A 35 -11.59 -3.00 -11.04
N SER A 36 -11.79 -4.26 -11.42
CA SER A 36 -12.43 -5.29 -10.59
C SER A 36 -11.37 -6.13 -9.85
N PRO A 37 -11.59 -6.54 -8.59
CA PRO A 37 -12.77 -6.32 -7.73
C PRO A 37 -12.64 -5.08 -6.83
N PHE A 38 -11.96 -4.02 -7.28
CA PHE A 38 -11.59 -2.92 -6.37
C PHE A 38 -12.76 -2.01 -6.04
N SER A 39 -12.85 -1.64 -4.77
CA SER A 39 -13.74 -0.57 -4.31
C SER A 39 -13.00 0.75 -4.34
N PHE A 40 -13.62 1.77 -4.91
CA PHE A 40 -13.15 3.17 -4.84
C PHE A 40 -13.41 3.80 -3.46
N SER A 41 -14.26 3.17 -2.66
CA SER A 41 -14.59 3.60 -1.30
C SER A 41 -14.71 2.36 -0.42
N PRO A 42 -13.58 1.66 -0.18
CA PRO A 42 -13.58 0.52 0.72
C PRO A 42 -13.97 0.99 2.12
N GLN A 43 -14.86 0.25 2.77
CA GLN A 43 -15.14 0.49 4.18
C GLN A 43 -13.90 0.18 5.00
N ASN A 44 -13.64 1.02 5.99
CA ASN A 44 -12.61 0.76 6.97
C ASN A 44 -13.02 -0.46 7.81
N GLN A 45 -12.12 -1.43 7.94
CA GLN A 45 -12.38 -2.72 8.61
C GLN A 45 -11.96 -2.71 10.08
N VAL A 46 -11.75 -1.52 10.66
CA VAL A 46 -11.53 -1.40 12.10
C VAL A 46 -12.85 -1.64 12.82
N GLU A 47 -12.84 -2.59 13.75
CA GLU A 47 -13.98 -2.90 14.62
C GLU A 47 -13.64 -2.65 16.09
N ALA A 48 -14.59 -2.15 16.86
CA ALA A 48 -14.44 -2.04 18.31
C ALA A 48 -14.62 -3.40 19.00
N LEU A 49 -13.75 -3.69 19.97
CA LEU A 49 -13.79 -4.90 20.77
C LEU A 49 -14.34 -4.60 22.17
N GLU A 50 -15.66 -4.63 22.32
CA GLU A 50 -16.33 -4.28 23.59
C GLU A 50 -15.87 -5.17 24.77
N ALA A 51 -15.63 -6.46 24.53
CA ALA A 51 -15.32 -7.41 25.61
C ALA A 51 -13.90 -7.29 26.19
N ARG A 52 -12.96 -6.65 25.47
CA ARG A 52 -11.56 -6.53 25.92
C ARG A 52 -11.01 -5.10 25.85
N HIS A 53 -11.86 -4.13 25.48
CA HIS A 53 -11.47 -2.73 25.33
C HIS A 53 -10.32 -2.56 24.32
N GLY A 54 -10.65 -2.52 23.04
CA GLY A 54 -9.64 -2.45 21.98
C GLY A 54 -10.20 -2.21 20.60
N LEU A 55 -9.30 -2.09 19.62
CA LEU A 55 -9.61 -2.04 18.20
C LEU A 55 -9.07 -3.27 17.49
N VAL A 56 -9.90 -3.93 16.71
CA VAL A 56 -9.52 -5.02 15.81
C VAL A 56 -9.15 -4.41 14.47
N PHE A 57 -8.00 -4.80 13.93
CA PHE A 57 -7.53 -4.40 12.61
C PHE A 57 -7.51 -5.63 11.68
N ASP A 58 -7.99 -5.42 10.45
CA ASP A 58 -7.77 -6.29 9.29
C ASP A 58 -6.94 -5.56 8.20
N ASN A 59 -6.72 -6.18 7.05
CA ASN A 59 -5.88 -5.69 5.96
C ASN A 59 -6.29 -4.30 5.43
N VAL A 60 -7.57 -3.93 5.52
CA VAL A 60 -8.11 -2.65 5.05
C VAL A 60 -8.52 -1.78 6.24
N SER A 61 -7.56 -1.53 7.13
CA SER A 61 -7.81 -0.83 8.39
C SER A 61 -6.92 0.37 8.57
N ILE A 62 -7.50 1.47 9.04
CA ILE A 62 -6.78 2.70 9.34
C ILE A 62 -7.37 3.41 10.55
N ALA A 63 -6.52 3.85 11.47
CA ALA A 63 -6.89 4.83 12.48
C ALA A 63 -5.81 5.91 12.57
N THR A 64 -6.19 7.16 12.76
CA THR A 64 -5.26 8.29 12.75
C THR A 64 -5.45 9.21 13.94
N SER A 65 -4.39 9.82 14.44
CA SER A 65 -4.53 10.91 15.40
C SER A 65 -5.12 12.16 14.75
N ALA A 66 -6.00 12.86 15.48
CA ALA A 66 -6.57 14.13 15.07
C ALA A 66 -5.47 15.19 14.87
N GLY A 67 -4.51 15.24 15.79
CA GLY A 67 -3.32 16.09 15.75
C GLY A 67 -2.04 15.31 15.44
N GLU A 68 -0.90 15.91 15.77
CA GLU A 68 0.44 15.45 15.36
C GLU A 68 1.41 15.47 16.53
N LEU A 69 2.35 14.52 16.53
CA LEU A 69 3.57 14.60 17.33
C LEU A 69 4.45 15.75 16.83
N ARG A 70 5.03 16.48 17.76
CA ARG A 70 5.96 17.59 17.54
C ARG A 70 7.23 17.35 18.33
N ASN A 71 8.26 16.88 17.63
CA ASN A 71 9.51 16.41 18.21
C ASN A 71 10.16 17.41 19.18
N ALA A 72 10.17 18.70 18.83
CA ALA A 72 10.78 19.74 19.67
C ALA A 72 10.04 19.99 20.99
N HIS A 73 8.72 19.76 21.01
CA HIS A 73 7.87 19.96 22.18
C HIS A 73 7.76 18.69 23.01
N ASP A 74 7.45 17.57 22.34
CA ASP A 74 7.11 16.30 22.99
C ASP A 74 8.35 15.52 23.45
N PHE A 75 9.48 15.69 22.75
CA PHE A 75 10.72 14.94 22.98
C PHE A 75 11.94 15.85 23.14
N PRO A 76 11.95 16.79 24.12
CA PRO A 76 13.03 17.78 24.26
C PRO A 76 14.39 17.13 24.52
N GLN A 77 14.41 15.96 25.16
CA GLN A 77 15.63 15.19 25.42
C GLN A 77 16.00 14.21 24.29
N ARG A 78 15.25 14.22 23.18
CA ARG A 78 15.35 13.23 22.08
C ARG A 78 15.25 11.79 22.57
N ALA A 79 14.42 11.61 23.59
CA ALA A 79 14.14 10.35 24.24
C ALA A 79 12.65 10.10 24.21
N LEU A 80 12.25 8.84 24.10
CA LEU A 80 10.85 8.43 24.11
C LEU A 80 10.71 6.99 24.58
N THR A 81 9.51 6.66 25.04
CA THR A 81 9.09 5.27 25.28
C THR A 81 7.73 5.06 24.65
N ILE A 82 7.55 3.96 23.92
CA ILE A 82 6.27 3.54 23.34
C ILE A 82 5.85 2.24 24.00
N HIS A 83 4.64 2.20 24.55
CA HIS A 83 3.97 0.98 24.98
C HIS A 83 2.86 0.64 23.97
N LEU A 84 2.84 -0.62 23.53
CA LEU A 84 1.79 -1.19 22.68
C LEU A 84 1.30 -2.47 23.36
N MET A 85 0.03 -2.51 23.75
CA MET A 85 -0.62 -3.74 24.18
C MET A 85 -1.36 -4.33 23.00
N ILE A 86 -0.88 -5.46 22.50
CA ILE A 86 -1.35 -6.05 21.23
C ILE A 86 -1.63 -7.54 21.38
N ARG A 87 -2.58 -8.04 20.58
CA ARG A 87 -2.79 -9.47 20.37
C ARG A 87 -2.67 -9.76 18.87
N PRO A 88 -1.54 -10.33 18.42
CA PRO A 88 -1.34 -10.62 17.01
C PRO A 88 -2.25 -11.72 16.46
N ASP A 89 -2.61 -11.64 15.17
CA ASP A 89 -3.37 -12.69 14.47
C ASP A 89 -2.44 -13.72 13.75
N GLN A 90 -2.91 -14.96 13.59
CA GLN A 90 -2.18 -16.13 13.06
C GLN A 90 -1.76 -15.98 11.59
N ASP A 91 -2.50 -15.19 10.81
CA ASP A 91 -2.44 -15.18 9.34
C ASP A 91 -1.57 -14.07 8.72
N SER A 92 -0.67 -13.43 9.49
CA SER A 92 0.27 -12.42 8.97
C SER A 92 1.40 -13.04 8.13
N ALA A 93 1.06 -13.85 7.11
CA ALA A 93 2.01 -14.60 6.29
C ALA A 93 2.51 -13.85 5.04
N ALA A 94 1.82 -12.79 4.60
CA ALA A 94 2.08 -12.14 3.31
C ALA A 94 3.15 -11.02 3.33
N GLY A 95 3.73 -10.68 4.48
CA GLY A 95 4.75 -9.63 4.58
C GLY A 95 4.85 -9.02 5.96
N LEU A 96 5.40 -7.81 6.03
CA LEU A 96 5.38 -6.98 7.24
C LEU A 96 4.00 -6.29 7.33
N GLY A 97 3.21 -6.59 8.36
CA GLY A 97 2.00 -5.82 8.71
C GLY A 97 2.38 -4.67 9.63
N THR A 98 1.80 -3.49 9.45
CA THR A 98 2.21 -2.28 10.19
C THR A 98 1.24 -1.93 11.31
N ILE A 99 1.73 -1.96 12.55
CA ILE A 99 0.93 -1.68 13.75
C ILE A 99 0.80 -0.16 13.94
N LEU A 100 1.94 0.53 13.97
CA LEU A 100 2.05 1.97 14.19
C LEU A 100 3.07 2.60 13.22
N THR A 101 2.65 3.64 12.53
CA THR A 101 3.47 4.50 11.68
C THR A 101 3.40 5.93 12.21
N ILE A 102 4.54 6.62 12.23
CA ILE A 102 4.55 8.09 12.32
C ILE A 102 4.64 8.64 10.91
N GLU A 103 3.58 9.32 10.45
CA GLU A 103 3.43 9.79 9.07
C GLU A 103 3.57 11.31 8.97
N ASP A 104 4.58 11.77 8.22
CA ASP A 104 4.90 13.19 7.99
C ASP A 104 4.64 13.64 6.55
N GLY A 105 3.96 12.81 5.74
CA GLY A 105 3.70 13.05 4.31
C GLY A 105 4.90 12.76 3.41
N SER A 106 6.06 12.38 3.96
CA SER A 106 7.22 12.01 3.15
C SER A 106 7.11 10.58 2.60
N ARG A 107 7.87 10.29 1.53
CA ARG A 107 7.88 8.96 0.91
C ARG A 107 8.33 7.84 1.87
N VAL A 108 9.15 8.20 2.85
CA VAL A 108 9.73 7.28 3.83
C VAL A 108 9.31 7.77 5.20
N SER A 109 8.28 7.16 5.78
CA SER A 109 7.72 7.56 7.06
C SER A 109 8.81 7.55 8.16
N PRO A 110 8.87 8.56 9.05
CA PRO A 110 9.87 8.67 10.11
C PRO A 110 10.13 7.40 10.93
N LEU A 111 9.05 6.73 11.35
CA LEU A 111 9.08 5.53 12.17
C LEU A 111 7.96 4.58 11.72
N VAL A 112 8.28 3.30 11.63
CA VAL A 112 7.34 2.21 11.36
C VAL A 112 7.59 1.11 12.37
N ILE A 113 6.56 0.72 13.11
CA ILE A 113 6.55 -0.44 14.00
C ILE A 113 5.56 -1.42 13.38
N GLY A 114 6.05 -2.59 13.01
CA GLY A 114 5.25 -3.63 12.39
C GLY A 114 5.60 -5.00 12.91
N GLN A 115 4.90 -5.98 12.36
CA GLN A 115 5.02 -7.38 12.71
C GLN A 115 5.27 -8.20 11.44
N TRP A 116 6.25 -9.09 11.51
CA TRP A 116 6.47 -10.11 10.51
C TRP A 116 6.50 -11.49 11.17
N LYS A 117 5.49 -12.33 10.89
CA LYS A 117 5.27 -13.58 11.63
C LYS A 117 5.24 -13.29 13.14
N SER A 118 6.08 -13.95 13.94
CA SER A 118 6.17 -13.74 15.39
C SER A 118 7.22 -12.70 15.81
N TRP A 119 7.69 -11.88 14.88
CA TRP A 119 8.72 -10.87 15.13
C TRP A 119 8.13 -9.47 15.09
N LEU A 120 8.51 -8.65 16.06
CA LEU A 120 8.38 -7.20 15.98
C LEU A 120 9.49 -6.67 15.08
N VAL A 121 9.18 -5.72 14.21
CA VAL A 121 10.13 -5.03 13.34
C VAL A 121 9.93 -3.54 13.49
N ILE A 122 11.02 -2.82 13.78
CA ILE A 122 11.05 -1.37 13.88
C ILE A 122 11.93 -0.85 12.76
N ARG A 123 11.36 0.04 11.93
CA ARG A 123 12.09 0.77 10.88
C ARG A 123 12.11 2.25 11.23
N VAL A 124 13.29 2.84 11.14
CA VAL A 124 13.47 4.27 11.36
C VAL A 124 14.14 4.86 10.16
N ARG A 125 13.59 5.96 9.66
CA ARG A 125 14.09 6.64 8.45
C ARG A 125 15.58 6.90 8.57
N ASP A 126 16.34 6.54 7.54
CA ASP A 126 17.77 6.76 7.38
C ASP A 126 18.07 7.15 5.93
N THR A 127 18.14 8.45 5.69
CA THR A 127 18.38 9.03 4.36
C THR A 127 19.73 8.66 3.77
N LYS A 128 20.66 8.15 4.59
CA LYS A 128 21.99 7.69 4.12
C LYS A 128 21.96 6.27 3.55
N ARG A 129 20.88 5.51 3.73
CA ARG A 129 20.75 4.13 3.22
C ARG A 129 20.00 4.08 1.89
N ALA A 130 20.73 3.77 0.82
CA ALA A 130 20.24 3.79 -0.56
C ALA A 130 19.14 2.76 -0.91
N ALA A 131 19.04 1.63 -0.20
CA ALA A 131 18.17 0.52 -0.64
C ALA A 131 16.70 0.66 -0.21
N ARG A 132 16.43 1.17 1.01
CA ARG A 132 15.08 1.30 1.57
C ARG A 132 14.84 2.61 2.33
N GLY A 133 15.87 3.43 2.53
CA GLY A 133 15.77 4.63 3.35
C GLY A 133 15.50 4.35 4.83
N TYR A 134 15.73 3.12 5.31
CA TYR A 134 15.51 2.71 6.70
C TYR A 134 16.74 2.04 7.30
N TRP A 135 16.94 2.25 8.59
CA TRP A 135 17.59 1.26 9.42
C TRP A 135 16.53 0.46 10.19
N GLU A 136 16.82 -0.81 10.43
CA GLU A 136 15.87 -1.77 10.99
C GLU A 136 16.46 -2.41 12.26
N MET A 137 15.58 -2.75 13.20
CA MET A 137 15.82 -3.66 14.32
C MET A 137 14.58 -4.50 14.56
N ASP A 138 14.76 -5.66 15.16
CA ASP A 138 13.70 -6.64 15.33
C ASP A 138 13.86 -7.39 16.66
N ALA A 139 12.75 -7.96 17.12
CA ALA A 139 12.72 -8.79 18.31
C ALA A 139 11.71 -9.92 18.10
N ALA A 140 12.10 -11.14 18.47
CA ALA A 140 11.16 -12.25 18.56
C ALA A 140 10.30 -12.12 19.82
N GLY A 141 9.17 -12.83 19.85
CA GLY A 141 8.33 -12.95 21.04
C GLY A 141 6.89 -12.49 20.87
N LEU A 142 6.37 -12.44 19.63
CA LEU A 142 4.97 -12.10 19.36
C LEU A 142 4.21 -13.29 18.74
N PRO A 143 4.07 -14.44 19.43
CA PRO A 143 3.20 -15.51 18.94
C PRO A 143 1.76 -15.01 18.74
N ALA A 144 1.08 -15.60 17.76
CA ALA A 144 -0.28 -15.21 17.44
C ALA A 144 -1.29 -15.77 18.44
N GLY A 145 -2.31 -14.98 18.76
CA GLY A 145 -3.38 -15.34 19.69
C GLY A 145 -3.04 -15.12 21.16
N GLU A 146 -1.88 -14.54 21.48
CA GLU A 146 -1.47 -14.16 22.82
C GLU A 146 -1.40 -12.64 22.94
N THR A 147 -1.75 -12.11 24.12
CA THR A 147 -1.68 -10.68 24.40
C THR A 147 -0.31 -10.36 24.96
N HIS A 148 0.36 -9.36 24.39
CA HIS A 148 1.69 -8.93 24.80
C HIS A 148 1.75 -7.43 25.06
N LEU A 149 2.51 -7.04 26.07
CA LEU A 149 2.94 -5.66 26.25
C LEU A 149 4.31 -5.46 25.61
N VAL A 150 4.32 -4.81 24.44
CA VAL A 150 5.54 -4.39 23.76
C VAL A 150 5.95 -3.02 24.30
N THR A 151 7.17 -2.92 24.81
CA THR A 151 7.75 -1.64 25.25
C THR A 151 9.00 -1.34 24.44
N ILE A 152 9.06 -0.16 23.84
CA ILE A 152 10.21 0.32 23.07
C ILE A 152 10.73 1.56 23.75
N THR A 153 11.93 1.50 24.31
CA THR A 153 12.60 2.66 24.91
C THR A 153 13.69 3.14 23.98
N SER A 154 13.84 4.46 23.84
CA SER A 154 14.90 5.03 23.01
C SER A 154 15.38 6.35 23.58
N GLY A 155 16.69 6.52 23.77
CA GLY A 155 17.26 7.81 24.13
C GLY A 155 18.78 7.89 23.96
N PRO A 156 19.37 9.10 23.96
CA PRO A 156 20.79 9.30 23.64
C PRO A 156 21.75 8.62 24.60
N LYS A 157 21.33 8.36 25.85
CA LYS A 157 22.15 7.73 26.89
C LYS A 157 22.19 6.21 26.82
N ARG A 158 21.08 5.57 26.41
CA ARG A 158 20.90 4.11 26.47
C ARG A 158 20.76 3.45 25.08
N GLY A 159 20.59 4.22 24.03
CA GLY A 159 20.26 3.69 22.70
C GLY A 159 18.78 3.31 22.62
N THR A 160 18.44 2.29 21.82
CA THR A 160 17.07 1.76 21.68
C THR A 160 17.01 0.34 22.20
N ALA A 161 16.00 0.00 23.01
CA ALA A 161 15.73 -1.34 23.50
C ALA A 161 14.26 -1.73 23.31
N ILE A 162 14.01 -3.01 23.06
CA ILE A 162 12.70 -3.64 22.95
C ILE A 162 12.54 -4.58 24.13
N TYR A 163 11.39 -4.50 24.77
CA TYR A 163 10.95 -5.41 25.81
C TYR A 163 9.61 -6.01 25.39
N ILE A 164 9.48 -7.31 25.59
CA ILE A 164 8.22 -8.04 25.45
C ILE A 164 7.87 -8.56 26.84
N ASP A 165 6.71 -8.20 27.36
CA ASP A 165 6.21 -8.63 28.66
C ASP A 165 7.20 -8.34 29.80
N GLY A 166 7.81 -7.15 29.75
CA GLY A 166 8.80 -6.67 30.70
C GLY A 166 10.23 -7.22 30.50
N ILE A 167 10.44 -8.17 29.57
CA ILE A 167 11.74 -8.82 29.35
C ILE A 167 12.44 -8.21 28.13
N ALA A 168 13.70 -7.79 28.29
CA ALA A 168 14.50 -7.26 27.19
C ALA A 168 14.79 -8.33 26.12
N THR A 169 14.32 -8.12 24.89
CA THR A 169 14.45 -9.06 23.76
C THR A 169 15.34 -8.56 22.62
N GLY A 170 15.65 -7.27 22.58
CA GLY A 170 16.59 -6.72 21.61
C GLY A 170 17.07 -5.31 22.00
N ASP A 171 18.35 -5.02 21.79
CA ASP A 171 18.92 -3.70 22.09
C ASP A 171 19.91 -3.21 21.04
N THR A 172 20.05 -1.89 20.94
CA THR A 172 21.10 -1.23 20.17
C THR A 172 21.62 -0.02 20.92
N ARG A 173 22.81 -0.13 21.52
CA ARG A 173 23.40 0.95 22.34
C ARG A 173 23.78 2.22 21.57
N THR A 174 23.79 2.16 20.24
CA THR A 174 24.31 3.25 19.37
C THR A 174 23.25 3.89 18.49
N ARG A 175 22.03 3.34 18.45
CA ARG A 175 20.96 3.83 17.58
C ARG A 175 19.77 4.28 18.40
N THR A 176 19.16 5.36 17.96
CA THR A 176 18.00 5.99 18.58
C THR A 176 16.92 6.20 17.54
N LEU A 177 15.66 6.16 17.97
CA LEU A 177 14.50 6.45 17.12
C LEU A 177 14.45 7.93 16.72
N ILE A 178 14.84 8.84 17.63
CA ILE A 178 14.95 10.28 17.37
C ILE A 178 16.41 10.67 17.19
N ARG A 179 16.71 11.44 16.14
CA ARG A 179 18.01 12.12 15.96
C ARG A 179 17.80 13.56 15.52
N GLY A 180 18.78 14.42 15.78
CA GLY A 180 18.66 15.85 15.45
C GLY A 180 18.46 16.14 13.96
N ASP A 181 18.95 15.27 13.07
CA ASP A 181 18.76 15.35 11.61
C ASP A 181 17.48 14.63 11.13
N ARG A 182 16.75 13.98 12.04
CA ARG A 182 15.61 13.11 11.79
C ARG A 182 14.60 13.22 12.93
N PRO A 183 13.83 14.32 12.96
CA PRO A 183 12.80 14.49 13.97
C PRO A 183 11.66 13.48 13.75
N LEU A 184 10.98 13.17 14.84
CA LEU A 184 9.77 12.34 14.86
C LEU A 184 8.53 13.23 14.90
N ASP A 185 8.28 13.93 13.80
CA ASP A 185 7.09 14.75 13.60
C ASP A 185 6.06 13.98 12.77
N GLY A 186 4.77 14.23 12.99
CA GLY A 186 3.69 13.71 12.16
C GLY A 186 2.55 13.04 12.93
N LYS A 187 1.57 12.52 12.19
CA LYS A 187 0.41 11.85 12.76
C LYS A 187 0.75 10.44 13.23
N LEU A 188 0.09 10.00 14.30
CA LEU A 188 -0.02 8.58 14.59
C LEU A 188 -0.94 7.97 13.53
N LEU A 189 -0.44 6.95 12.84
CA LEU A 189 -1.18 6.17 11.86
C LEU A 189 -1.13 4.70 12.27
N LEU A 190 -2.27 4.09 12.50
CA LEU A 190 -2.39 2.71 12.96
C LEU A 190 -2.95 1.82 11.85
N GLY A 191 -2.47 0.58 11.80
CA GLY A 191 -2.99 -0.46 10.93
C GLY A 191 -2.41 -0.53 9.52
N CYS A 192 -1.72 0.52 9.04
CA CYS A 192 -1.10 0.53 7.71
C CYS A 192 0.08 1.51 7.58
N LEU A 193 0.74 1.51 6.42
CA LEU A 193 1.66 2.57 6.01
C LEU A 193 0.89 3.78 5.43
N GLY A 194 1.56 4.93 5.28
CA GLY A 194 0.94 6.15 4.74
C GLY A 194 0.28 5.98 3.36
N ASN A 195 0.77 5.06 2.54
CA ASN A 195 0.19 4.71 1.23
C ASN A 195 -0.94 3.68 1.29
N GLY A 196 -1.39 3.28 2.49
CA GLY A 196 -2.45 2.30 2.70
C GLY A 196 -2.02 0.85 2.48
N SER A 197 -0.73 0.59 2.20
CA SER A 197 -0.19 -0.76 2.09
C SER A 197 0.23 -1.33 3.44
N ALA A 198 0.61 -2.61 3.45
CA ALA A 198 1.13 -3.31 4.62
C ALA A 198 0.15 -3.31 5.81
N GLY A 199 -1.12 -3.61 5.52
CA GLY A 199 -2.18 -3.78 6.52
C GLY A 199 -1.79 -4.77 7.62
N TRP A 200 -2.07 -4.43 8.87
CA TRP A 200 -1.84 -5.30 10.01
C TRP A 200 -3.13 -5.99 10.48
N ARG A 201 -3.00 -7.25 10.89
CA ARG A 201 -4.08 -8.06 11.46
C ARG A 201 -3.81 -8.35 12.93
N GLY A 202 -4.71 -7.94 13.80
CA GLY A 202 -4.61 -8.16 15.24
C GLY A 202 -5.48 -7.20 16.05
N GLU A 203 -5.42 -7.34 17.36
CA GLU A 203 -6.13 -6.49 18.31
C GLU A 203 -5.14 -5.50 18.94
N LEU A 204 -5.44 -4.20 18.91
CA LEU A 204 -4.74 -3.17 19.68
C LEU A 204 -5.56 -2.84 20.92
N LEU A 205 -5.01 -3.14 22.08
CA LEU A 205 -5.67 -3.03 23.39
C LEU A 205 -5.13 -1.85 24.22
N GLY A 206 -4.05 -1.22 23.76
CA GLY A 206 -3.41 -0.10 24.47
C GLY A 206 -2.29 0.52 23.67
N LEU A 207 -2.21 1.85 23.71
CA LEU A 207 -1.13 2.64 23.11
C LEU A 207 -0.74 3.79 24.04
N ALA A 208 0.53 3.85 24.41
CA ALA A 208 1.05 4.98 25.18
C ALA A 208 2.39 5.46 24.62
N ILE A 209 2.62 6.77 24.66
CA ILE A 209 3.87 7.41 24.25
C ILE A 209 4.33 8.34 25.36
N LEU A 210 5.58 8.19 25.81
CA LEU A 210 6.21 9.02 26.83
C LEU A 210 7.34 9.87 26.24
N GLY A 211 7.57 11.04 26.83
CA GLY A 211 8.62 11.98 26.45
C GLY A 211 10.03 11.64 26.97
N ASN A 212 10.21 10.46 27.57
CA ASN A 212 11.45 10.02 28.21
C ASN A 212 11.80 8.56 27.85
N SER A 213 13.06 8.17 28.08
CA SER A 213 13.52 6.78 27.85
C SER A 213 13.58 6.06 29.19
N LEU A 214 12.66 5.12 29.41
CA LEU A 214 12.64 4.30 30.62
C LEU A 214 13.86 3.36 30.68
N GLY A 215 14.34 3.12 31.89
CA GLY A 215 15.28 2.05 32.22
C GLY A 215 14.57 0.72 32.50
N GLU A 216 15.35 -0.36 32.57
CA GLU A 216 14.83 -1.72 32.76
C GLU A 216 13.92 -1.87 34.00
N PHE A 217 14.29 -1.26 35.13
CA PHE A 217 13.46 -1.29 36.34
C PHE A 217 12.11 -0.56 36.16
N GLU A 218 12.10 0.57 35.46
CA GLU A 218 10.88 1.34 35.18
C GLU A 218 9.98 0.58 34.18
N VAL A 219 10.58 -0.09 33.19
CA VAL A 219 9.83 -0.95 32.26
C VAL A 219 9.20 -2.13 32.99
N ALA A 220 9.92 -2.77 33.91
CA ALA A 220 9.37 -3.86 34.74
C ALA A 220 8.24 -3.37 35.65
N ASP A 221 8.37 -2.17 36.25
CA ASP A 221 7.30 -1.54 37.04
C ASP A 221 6.05 -1.26 36.19
N HIS A 222 6.23 -0.69 35.00
CA HIS A 222 5.13 -0.44 34.07
C HIS A 222 4.43 -1.74 33.64
N TYR A 223 5.20 -2.80 33.35
CA TYR A 223 4.62 -4.11 33.04
C TYR A 223 3.82 -4.68 34.22
N ALA A 224 4.36 -4.63 35.44
CA ALA A 224 3.66 -5.09 36.63
C ALA A 224 2.34 -4.34 36.85
N ARG A 225 2.30 -3.02 36.65
CA ARG A 225 1.07 -2.20 36.74
C ARG A 225 -0.01 -2.65 35.76
N VAL A 226 0.37 -2.90 34.50
CA VAL A 226 -0.57 -3.36 33.47
C VAL A 226 -1.08 -4.76 33.78
N VAL A 227 -0.25 -5.63 34.35
CA VAL A 227 -0.65 -6.99 34.74
C VAL A 227 -1.54 -7.01 35.99
N GLU A 228 -1.26 -6.15 36.98
CA GLU A 228 -2.02 -6.07 38.23
C GLU A 228 -3.32 -5.28 38.10
N GLY A 229 -3.37 -4.30 37.19
CA GLY A 229 -4.52 -3.47 36.89
C GLY A 229 -4.94 -3.56 35.43
N ASP A 230 -4.85 -2.43 34.73
CA ASP A 230 -5.21 -2.25 33.33
C ASP A 230 -4.19 -1.36 32.62
N PHE A 231 -4.39 -1.10 31.33
CA PHE A 231 -3.50 -0.22 30.57
C PHE A 231 -3.58 1.25 31.01
N ALA A 232 -4.74 1.71 31.50
CA ALA A 232 -4.95 3.07 31.99
C ALA A 232 -4.14 3.37 33.25
N SER A 233 -3.82 2.36 34.06
CA SER A 233 -2.98 2.46 35.26
C SER A 233 -1.59 3.06 34.99
N LEU A 234 -1.11 2.98 33.74
CA LEU A 234 0.12 3.63 33.30
C LEU A 234 0.07 5.15 33.48
N GLY A 235 -1.10 5.80 33.35
CA GLY A 235 -1.24 7.25 33.44
C GLY A 235 -0.77 7.85 34.77
N ALA A 236 -0.73 7.07 35.85
CA ALA A 236 -0.19 7.50 37.14
C ALA A 236 1.34 7.42 37.25
N ALA A 237 2.01 6.76 36.29
CA ALA A 237 3.43 6.40 36.38
C ALA A 237 4.39 7.39 35.70
N GLY A 238 3.91 8.35 34.91
CA GLY A 238 4.81 9.31 34.24
C GLY A 238 4.15 10.39 33.40
N ASP A 239 5.00 11.21 32.77
CA ASP A 239 4.59 12.27 31.86
C ASP A 239 4.42 11.71 30.44
N PHE A 240 3.19 11.33 30.11
CA PHE A 240 2.81 10.84 28.79
C PHE A 240 2.57 11.98 27.81
N VAL A 241 2.96 11.77 26.56
CA VAL A 241 2.58 12.60 25.41
C VAL A 241 1.21 12.17 24.90
N ALA A 242 0.92 10.86 24.92
CA ALA A 242 -0.37 10.30 24.55
C ALA A 242 -0.62 8.98 25.30
N LEU A 243 -1.87 8.72 25.67
CA LEU A 243 -2.32 7.50 26.33
C LEU A 243 -3.73 7.15 25.84
N TYR A 244 -3.87 5.96 25.26
CA TYR A 244 -5.13 5.39 24.77
C TYR A 244 -5.29 4.00 25.38
N ASP A 245 -6.31 3.83 26.21
CA ASP A 245 -6.65 2.57 26.89
C ASP A 245 -7.75 1.78 26.17
N PHE A 246 -8.43 2.41 25.21
CA PHE A 246 -9.52 1.83 24.41
C PHE A 246 -10.73 1.34 25.23
N GLU A 247 -10.88 1.79 26.49
CA GLU A 247 -12.05 1.46 27.32
C GLU A 247 -13.32 2.10 26.80
N GLN A 248 -13.22 3.38 26.43
CA GLN A 248 -14.31 4.17 25.88
C GLN A 248 -14.05 4.45 24.41
N ILE A 249 -14.70 3.67 23.56
CA ILE A 249 -14.71 3.88 22.11
C ILE A 249 -16.00 4.62 21.77
N GLY A 250 -15.87 5.89 21.42
CA GLY A 250 -16.98 6.76 21.09
C GLY A 250 -17.40 6.69 19.61
N GLY A 251 -18.64 7.14 19.37
CA GLY A 251 -19.12 7.77 18.13
C GLY A 251 -19.00 7.00 16.82
N GLU A 252 -20.15 6.53 16.31
CA GLU A 252 -20.40 6.40 14.88
C GLU A 252 -21.09 7.69 14.38
N ASN A 253 -20.44 8.44 13.50
CA ASN A 253 -21.05 9.53 12.75
C ASN A 253 -20.90 9.29 11.23
N GLU A 254 -21.34 10.23 10.39
CA GLU A 254 -21.28 10.03 8.93
C GLU A 254 -19.85 9.80 8.43
N GLU A 255 -18.84 10.39 9.08
CA GLU A 255 -17.44 10.37 8.65
C GLU A 255 -16.56 9.36 9.40
N LEU A 256 -16.85 9.12 10.69
CA LEU A 256 -16.05 8.31 11.61
C LEU A 256 -16.88 7.14 12.15
N ILE A 257 -16.29 5.93 12.18
CA ILE A 257 -16.87 4.74 12.82
C ILE A 257 -16.62 4.77 14.32
N HIS A 258 -15.40 5.15 14.70
CA HIS A 258 -14.94 5.12 16.08
C HIS A 258 -14.05 6.34 16.37
N THR A 259 -14.10 6.82 17.60
CA THR A 259 -13.17 7.77 18.17
C THR A 259 -12.66 7.27 19.51
N VAL A 260 -11.37 7.41 19.78
CA VAL A 260 -10.77 7.01 21.05
C VAL A 260 -10.06 8.22 21.64
N ASP A 261 -10.55 8.70 22.79
CA ASP A 261 -9.99 9.89 23.41
C ASP A 261 -8.58 9.63 23.95
N ASN A 262 -7.74 10.66 23.84
CA ASN A 262 -6.44 10.65 24.48
C ASN A 262 -6.64 11.07 25.95
N LEU A 263 -6.22 10.22 26.88
CA LEU A 263 -6.34 10.50 28.31
C LEU A 263 -5.43 11.66 28.78
N ILE A 264 -4.47 12.06 27.93
CA ILE A 264 -3.57 13.19 28.21
C ILE A 264 -4.21 14.50 27.78
N ALA A 265 -4.68 15.26 28.77
CA ALA A 265 -5.27 16.58 28.57
C ALA A 265 -4.29 17.54 27.86
N ASN A 266 -4.80 18.31 26.90
CA ASN A 266 -4.05 19.28 26.09
C ASN A 266 -2.89 18.70 25.25
N SER A 267 -2.84 17.38 25.06
CA SER A 267 -1.89 16.79 24.11
C SER A 267 -2.14 17.28 22.69
N ALA A 268 -1.08 17.73 22.00
CA ALA A 268 -1.14 18.14 20.60
C ALA A 268 -1.49 16.99 19.65
N VAL A 269 -1.33 15.74 20.08
CA VAL A 269 -1.67 14.54 19.32
C VAL A 269 -3.19 14.36 19.22
N GLY A 270 -3.93 14.74 20.29
CA GLY A 270 -5.38 14.61 20.35
C GLY A 270 -5.88 13.16 20.32
N ARG A 271 -7.19 12.98 20.12
CA ARG A 271 -7.86 11.68 20.03
C ARG A 271 -7.46 10.88 18.78
N LEU A 272 -7.68 9.58 18.78
CA LEU A 272 -7.66 8.75 17.57
C LEU A 272 -9.02 8.79 16.88
N GLU A 273 -8.99 8.79 15.56
CA GLU A 273 -10.15 8.84 14.67
C GLU A 273 -10.07 7.69 13.68
N VAL A 274 -11.15 6.90 13.61
CA VAL A 274 -11.32 5.78 12.69
C VAL A 274 -12.33 6.20 11.62
N PRO A 275 -11.90 6.56 10.40
CA PRO A 275 -12.81 7.00 9.36
C PRO A 275 -13.69 5.85 8.85
N ARG A 276 -14.89 6.15 8.37
CA ARG A 276 -15.82 5.17 7.78
C ARG A 276 -15.31 4.58 6.47
N ILE A 277 -14.70 5.42 5.66
CA ILE A 277 -14.09 5.03 4.39
C ILE A 277 -12.59 4.99 4.58
N PHE A 278 -11.97 3.87 4.21
CA PHE A 278 -10.54 3.75 4.22
C PHE A 278 -9.95 4.63 3.11
N ALA A 279 -9.12 5.60 3.53
CA ALA A 279 -8.42 6.53 2.65
C ALA A 279 -6.96 6.69 3.13
N PRO A 280 -5.95 6.34 2.31
CA PRO A 280 -4.56 6.51 2.68
C PRO A 280 -4.22 7.98 2.84
N LEU A 281 -3.34 8.29 3.80
CA LEU A 281 -2.83 9.66 3.98
C LEU A 281 -1.95 10.12 2.81
N ARG A 282 -1.33 9.18 2.08
CA ARG A 282 -0.42 9.42 0.96
C ARG A 282 -0.64 8.40 -0.17
N PRO A 283 -1.69 8.53 -1.00
CA PRO A 283 -1.89 7.64 -2.13
C PRO A 283 -0.69 7.68 -3.10
N GLU A 284 -0.26 6.52 -3.59
CA GLU A 284 0.89 6.42 -4.50
C GLU A 284 0.45 6.38 -5.97
N ALA A 285 0.95 7.34 -6.76
CA ALA A 285 0.78 7.36 -8.20
C ALA A 285 2.05 6.87 -8.92
N PHE A 286 1.89 5.97 -9.88
CA PHE A 286 2.95 5.44 -10.76
C PHE A 286 4.21 4.92 -10.03
N GLY A 287 4.02 4.12 -8.98
CA GLY A 287 5.08 3.46 -8.24
C GLY A 287 5.91 2.50 -9.12
N ILE A 288 7.23 2.54 -8.95
CA ILE A 288 8.15 1.54 -9.51
C ILE A 288 8.56 0.63 -8.35
N PRO A 289 8.19 -0.66 -8.35
CA PRO A 289 8.69 -1.61 -7.36
C PRO A 289 10.23 -1.66 -7.44
N PRO A 290 10.96 -1.63 -6.31
CA PRO A 290 12.41 -1.83 -6.34
C PRO A 290 12.72 -3.19 -6.97
N LEU A 291 13.56 -3.21 -8.02
CA LEU A 291 14.00 -4.44 -8.74
C LEU A 291 14.47 -5.58 -7.81
N ARG A 292 14.92 -5.23 -6.59
CA ARG A 292 15.46 -6.17 -5.60
C ARG A 292 14.40 -6.87 -4.74
N ASP A 293 13.18 -6.32 -4.64
CA ASP A 293 12.07 -6.90 -3.87
C ASP A 293 11.12 -7.74 -4.74
N MET A 294 11.36 -7.80 -6.06
CA MET A 294 10.55 -8.58 -7.01
C MET A 294 10.94 -10.07 -6.94
N LYS A 295 10.11 -10.88 -6.27
CA LYS A 295 10.23 -12.35 -6.39
C LYS A 295 10.00 -12.74 -7.86
N ALA A 296 10.91 -13.55 -8.43
CA ALA A 296 10.89 -13.93 -9.84
C ALA A 296 9.53 -14.54 -10.27
N ASP A 297 8.89 -15.31 -9.40
CA ASP A 297 7.59 -15.94 -9.67
C ASP A 297 6.44 -14.93 -9.75
N TRP A 298 6.48 -13.87 -8.94
CA TRP A 298 5.49 -12.79 -9.00
C TRP A 298 5.68 -11.97 -10.28
N PHE A 299 6.94 -11.62 -10.60
CA PHE A 299 7.28 -10.90 -11.82
C PHE A 299 6.88 -11.69 -13.08
N LEU A 300 7.12 -12.99 -13.13
CA LEU A 300 6.74 -13.83 -14.28
C LEU A 300 5.21 -13.94 -14.43
N LYS A 301 4.47 -14.03 -13.32
CA LYS A 301 2.99 -14.03 -13.35
C LYS A 301 2.42 -12.70 -13.84
N ASP A 302 2.96 -11.58 -13.38
CA ASP A 302 2.53 -10.24 -13.84
C ASP A 302 2.94 -9.98 -15.29
N LEU A 303 4.15 -10.41 -15.68
CA LEU A 303 4.64 -10.40 -17.06
C LEU A 303 3.66 -11.12 -18.00
N LEU A 304 3.30 -12.35 -17.66
CA LEU A 304 2.40 -13.16 -18.47
C LEU A 304 0.99 -12.56 -18.53
N ARG A 305 0.45 -12.05 -17.41
CA ARG A 305 -0.88 -11.46 -17.36
C ARG A 305 -1.00 -10.20 -18.22
N ASN A 306 -0.08 -9.26 -18.05
CA ASN A 306 -0.12 -7.95 -18.72
C ASN A 306 0.15 -8.09 -20.22
N ILE A 307 1.14 -8.91 -20.60
CA ILE A 307 1.43 -9.15 -22.03
C ILE A 307 0.27 -9.93 -22.68
N ALA A 308 -0.17 -11.04 -22.08
CA ALA A 308 -1.19 -11.89 -22.70
C ALA A 308 -2.54 -11.18 -22.85
N GLY A 309 -2.92 -10.33 -21.88
CA GLY A 309 -4.16 -9.55 -21.96
C GLY A 309 -4.18 -8.53 -23.09
N PHE A 310 -3.03 -7.94 -23.42
CA PHE A 310 -2.93 -6.88 -24.45
C PHE A 310 -2.59 -7.40 -25.85
N ILE A 311 -2.14 -8.65 -26.02
CA ILE A 311 -1.93 -9.27 -27.34
C ILE A 311 -3.21 -9.24 -28.20
N PRO A 312 -4.41 -9.67 -27.71
CA PRO A 312 -5.63 -9.61 -28.50
C PRO A 312 -6.01 -8.20 -28.93
N LEU A 313 -5.81 -7.20 -28.06
CA LEU A 313 -6.04 -5.78 -28.39
C LEU A 313 -5.18 -5.37 -29.59
N GLY A 314 -3.88 -5.66 -29.51
CA GLY A 314 -2.92 -5.35 -30.56
C GLY A 314 -3.24 -6.04 -31.89
N PHE A 315 -3.66 -7.31 -31.81
CA PHE A 315 -4.01 -8.11 -32.98
C PHE A 315 -5.24 -7.56 -33.70
N ILE A 316 -6.35 -7.33 -32.98
CA ILE A 316 -7.60 -6.84 -33.56
C ILE A 316 -7.41 -5.42 -34.13
N ALA A 317 -6.77 -4.52 -33.38
CA ALA A 317 -6.48 -3.16 -33.84
C ALA A 317 -5.56 -3.18 -35.08
N GLY A 318 -4.56 -4.07 -35.11
CA GLY A 318 -3.71 -4.31 -36.26
C GLY A 318 -4.49 -4.73 -37.50
N LEU A 319 -5.39 -5.73 -37.39
CA LEU A 319 -6.23 -6.19 -38.49
C LEU A 319 -7.12 -5.08 -39.06
N ILE A 320 -7.74 -4.26 -38.19
CA ILE A 320 -8.56 -3.12 -38.59
C ILE A 320 -7.74 -2.11 -39.40
N LEU A 321 -6.52 -1.78 -38.96
CA LEU A 321 -5.67 -0.82 -39.66
C LEU A 321 -5.12 -1.36 -40.97
N ILE A 322 -4.68 -2.63 -41.01
CA ILE A 322 -4.22 -3.30 -42.23
C ILE A 322 -5.30 -3.31 -43.31
N ARG A 323 -6.55 -3.52 -42.91
CA ARG A 323 -7.69 -3.63 -43.84
C ARG A 323 -8.16 -2.28 -44.37
N ASN A 324 -8.08 -1.23 -43.55
CA ASN A 324 -8.60 0.09 -43.90
C ASN A 324 -7.53 1.06 -44.44
N ARG A 325 -6.25 0.70 -44.40
CA ARG A 325 -5.14 1.57 -44.83
C ARG A 325 -3.99 0.81 -45.49
N SER A 326 -3.46 1.40 -46.57
CA SER A 326 -2.16 1.01 -47.12
C SER A 326 -1.04 1.75 -46.38
N ALA A 327 -0.66 1.24 -45.21
CA ALA A 327 0.46 1.76 -44.43
C ALA A 327 1.59 0.72 -44.30
N ARG A 328 2.81 1.20 -44.05
CA ARG A 328 3.95 0.33 -43.74
C ARG A 328 3.75 -0.32 -42.36
N GLY A 329 4.23 -1.55 -42.18
CA GLY A 329 4.03 -2.33 -40.95
C GLY A 329 4.42 -1.58 -39.67
N TYR A 330 5.58 -0.91 -39.66
CA TYR A 330 6.02 -0.14 -38.50
C TYR A 330 5.09 1.02 -38.13
N VAL A 331 4.39 1.63 -39.10
CA VAL A 331 3.41 2.71 -38.83
C VAL A 331 2.19 2.14 -38.13
N ILE A 332 1.73 0.96 -38.59
CA ILE A 332 0.60 0.25 -37.97
C ILE A 332 0.98 -0.17 -36.55
N THR A 333 2.14 -0.79 -36.36
CA THR A 333 2.63 -1.18 -35.03
C THR A 333 2.73 0.02 -34.09
N PHE A 334 3.28 1.16 -34.56
CA PHE A 334 3.38 2.38 -33.75
C PHE A 334 2.01 2.92 -33.33
N GLN A 335 1.05 3.00 -34.25
CA GLN A 335 -0.30 3.47 -33.94
C GLN A 335 -1.03 2.55 -32.95
N VAL A 336 -0.89 1.24 -33.12
CA VAL A 336 -1.47 0.25 -32.21
C VAL A 336 -0.82 0.34 -30.83
N ALA A 337 0.51 0.50 -30.77
CA ALA A 337 1.24 0.74 -29.53
C ALA A 337 0.76 2.00 -28.81
N LEU A 338 0.49 3.09 -29.55
CA LEU A 338 -0.05 4.32 -28.97
C LEU A 338 -1.45 4.12 -28.37
N VAL A 339 -2.32 3.36 -29.04
CA VAL A 339 -3.64 3.01 -28.49
C VAL A 339 -3.51 2.19 -27.21
N GLY A 340 -2.63 1.18 -27.20
CA GLY A 340 -2.35 0.39 -25.99
C GLY A 340 -1.81 1.24 -24.85
N ALA A 341 -0.87 2.15 -25.15
CA ALA A 341 -0.31 3.07 -24.17
C ALA A 341 -1.37 4.01 -23.58
N LEU A 342 -2.22 4.62 -24.41
CA LEU A 342 -3.29 5.50 -23.94
C LEU A 342 -4.32 4.77 -23.09
N LEU A 343 -4.72 3.56 -23.50
CA LEU A 343 -5.63 2.73 -22.71
C LEU A 343 -5.01 2.37 -21.35
N SER A 344 -3.74 1.95 -21.35
CA SER A 344 -3.05 1.59 -20.12
C SER A 344 -2.85 2.79 -19.20
N VAL A 345 -2.46 3.96 -19.72
CA VAL A 345 -2.39 5.20 -18.94
C VAL A 345 -3.76 5.57 -18.38
N GLY A 346 -4.84 5.42 -19.16
CA GLY A 346 -6.19 5.67 -18.68
C GLY A 346 -6.58 4.77 -17.50
N ILE A 347 -6.33 3.46 -17.61
CA ILE A 347 -6.59 2.49 -16.54
C ILE A 347 -5.76 2.84 -15.29
N GLU A 348 -4.45 3.02 -15.45
CA GLU A 348 -3.53 3.38 -14.34
C GLU A 348 -3.95 4.69 -13.65
N THR A 349 -4.37 5.70 -14.43
CA THR A 349 -4.85 6.98 -13.89
C THR A 349 -6.09 6.80 -13.03
N ILE A 350 -7.04 5.96 -13.46
CA ILE A 350 -8.23 5.65 -12.68
C ILE A 350 -7.84 4.88 -11.40
N GLN A 351 -6.86 3.99 -11.48
CA GLN A 351 -6.40 3.20 -10.33
C GLN A 351 -5.71 4.04 -9.24
N ILE A 352 -5.23 5.26 -9.52
CA ILE A 352 -4.73 6.18 -8.48
C ILE A 352 -5.82 6.46 -7.43
N ALA A 353 -7.09 6.45 -7.84
CA ALA A 353 -8.22 6.64 -6.94
C ALA A 353 -8.58 5.38 -6.13
N LEU A 354 -7.83 4.28 -6.26
CA LEU A 354 -8.06 3.03 -5.51
C LEU A 354 -7.15 2.96 -4.27
N PRO A 355 -7.70 3.05 -3.05
CA PRO A 355 -6.94 3.16 -1.79
C PRO A 355 -5.85 2.12 -1.49
N MET A 356 -5.88 0.93 -2.12
CA MET A 356 -4.92 -0.15 -1.84
C MET A 356 -4.12 -0.57 -3.07
N ARG A 357 -4.12 0.24 -4.13
CA ARG A 357 -3.37 -0.07 -5.35
C ARG A 357 -2.24 0.92 -5.52
N SER A 358 -1.05 0.37 -5.76
CA SER A 358 0.04 1.10 -6.38
C SER A 358 -0.16 1.02 -7.89
N SER A 359 -0.46 2.15 -8.54
CA SER A 359 -0.31 2.26 -10.01
C SER A 359 1.14 1.95 -10.38
N SER A 360 1.41 1.25 -11.49
CA SER A 360 2.77 0.81 -11.82
C SER A 360 3.23 1.12 -13.24
N LEU A 361 4.41 1.72 -13.34
CA LEU A 361 5.04 1.97 -14.64
C LEU A 361 5.45 0.67 -15.37
N SER A 362 5.68 -0.42 -14.62
CA SER A 362 5.97 -1.72 -15.23
C SER A 362 4.74 -2.26 -15.95
N ASP A 363 3.54 -2.10 -15.40
CA ASP A 363 2.30 -2.56 -16.02
C ASP A 363 2.06 -1.84 -17.34
N LEU A 364 2.25 -0.52 -17.38
CA LEU A 364 2.23 0.26 -18.62
C LEU A 364 3.19 -0.29 -19.68
N THR A 365 4.44 -0.55 -19.29
CA THR A 365 5.47 -1.03 -20.22
C THR A 365 5.10 -2.40 -20.80
N LEU A 366 4.63 -3.32 -19.95
CA LEU A 366 4.25 -4.67 -20.34
C LEU A 366 3.00 -4.70 -21.24
N ASN A 367 2.02 -3.84 -20.95
CA ASN A 367 0.81 -3.68 -21.76
C ASN A 367 1.13 -3.18 -23.16
N VAL A 368 2.07 -2.22 -23.29
CA VAL A 368 2.55 -1.74 -24.60
C VAL A 368 3.27 -2.84 -25.36
N ILE A 369 4.13 -3.62 -24.70
CA ILE A 369 4.82 -4.77 -25.32
C ILE A 369 3.82 -5.81 -25.83
N GLY A 370 2.81 -6.17 -25.03
CA GLY A 370 1.73 -7.08 -25.45
C GLY A 370 0.97 -6.56 -26.66
N THR A 371 0.63 -5.28 -26.65
CA THR A 371 -0.06 -4.60 -27.75
C THR A 371 0.78 -4.61 -29.04
N MET A 372 2.07 -4.31 -28.95
CA MET A 372 2.99 -4.38 -30.10
C MET A 372 3.10 -5.81 -30.65
N THR A 373 3.20 -6.79 -29.76
CA THR A 373 3.27 -8.22 -30.13
C THR A 373 2.04 -8.63 -30.92
N GLY A 374 0.84 -8.26 -30.44
CA GLY A 374 -0.42 -8.48 -31.17
C GLY A 374 -0.41 -7.86 -32.57
N ALA A 375 0.07 -6.62 -32.71
CA ALA A 375 0.14 -5.94 -34.01
C ALA A 375 1.10 -6.66 -34.99
N VAL A 376 2.24 -7.14 -34.50
CA VAL A 376 3.19 -7.93 -35.30
C VAL A 376 2.56 -9.25 -35.75
N ILE A 377 1.82 -9.94 -34.88
CA ILE A 377 1.06 -11.15 -35.25
C ILE A 377 0.05 -10.80 -36.36
N ALA A 378 -0.70 -9.71 -36.25
CA ALA A 378 -1.64 -9.30 -37.31
C ALA A 378 -0.95 -9.03 -38.66
N LEU A 379 0.26 -8.44 -38.64
CA LEU A 379 1.07 -8.22 -39.84
C LEU A 379 1.59 -9.53 -40.43
N ALA A 380 1.92 -10.54 -39.62
CA ALA A 380 2.27 -11.86 -40.12
C ALA A 380 1.06 -12.53 -40.81
N PHE A 381 -0.13 -12.41 -40.22
CA PHE A 381 -1.37 -12.91 -40.80
C PHE A 381 -1.74 -12.20 -42.12
N ARG A 382 -1.38 -10.92 -42.28
CA ARG A 382 -1.57 -10.19 -43.55
C ARG A 382 -1.03 -10.96 -44.76
N HIS A 383 0.11 -11.63 -44.62
CA HIS A 383 0.73 -12.38 -45.71
C HIS A 383 -0.03 -13.67 -46.05
N SER A 384 -0.60 -14.35 -45.06
CA SER A 384 -1.38 -15.59 -45.25
C SER A 384 -2.83 -15.33 -45.67
N TRP A 385 -3.43 -14.23 -45.22
CA TRP A 385 -4.84 -13.87 -45.49
C TRP A 385 -5.02 -13.15 -46.84
N LEU A 386 -3.96 -12.58 -47.40
CA LEU A 386 -3.95 -11.95 -48.73
C LEU A 386 -3.31 -12.84 -49.81
N ALA A 387 -2.92 -14.07 -49.48
CA ALA A 387 -2.48 -15.03 -50.50
C ALA A 387 -3.65 -15.31 -51.46
N PRO A 388 -3.51 -15.09 -52.78
CA PRO A 388 -4.58 -15.42 -53.72
C PRO A 388 -4.92 -16.90 -53.57
N ALA A 389 -6.21 -17.20 -53.43
CA ALA A 389 -6.70 -18.58 -53.49
C ALA A 389 -6.12 -19.20 -54.76
N ALA A 390 -5.34 -20.28 -54.61
CA ALA A 390 -4.71 -20.96 -55.73
C ALA A 390 -5.80 -21.28 -56.76
N THR A 391 -5.71 -20.65 -57.94
CA THR A 391 -6.62 -20.86 -59.05
C THR A 391 -6.56 -22.33 -59.38
N THR A 392 -7.59 -23.08 -59.00
CA THR A 392 -7.74 -24.47 -59.41
C THR A 392 -8.09 -24.43 -60.89
N THR A 393 -7.06 -24.48 -61.74
CA THR A 393 -7.25 -24.77 -63.16
C THR A 393 -7.73 -26.21 -63.26
N ALA A 394 -9.05 -26.38 -63.39
CA ALA A 394 -9.63 -27.63 -63.85
C ALA A 394 -9.22 -27.82 -65.32
N THR A 395 -8.46 -28.89 -65.58
CA THR A 395 -8.20 -29.44 -66.91
C THR A 395 -9.40 -30.18 -67.45
#